data_AF-H0I194-F1
#
_entry.id   AF-H0I194-F1
#
_cell.length_a   1.000
_cell.length_b   1.000
_cell.length_c   1.000
_cell.angle_alpha   90.00
_cell.angle_beta   90.00
_cell.angle_gamma   90.00
#
_symmetry.space_group_name_H-M   'P 1'
#
loop_
_entity.id
_entity.type
_entity.pdbx_description
1 polymer ?
#
loop_
_entity_poly.entity_id
_entity_poly.type
_entity_poly.pdbx_seq_one_letter_code
_entity_poly.pdbx_strand_id
1 'polypeptide(L)'
;MHIALCCAVIAVLNFPGTANADNSQGKALVEANCGRCHATGSVDKSSHPDAPAFRTLSQRYPLDALEEAFAEGISTGHPDMPEFVATPGQIAAIIDYIGSLQQP
;
A
#
# COMPACT_ATOMS: atom_id res chain seq x y z
N MET A 1 16.50 37.26 -40.98
CA MET A 1 16.71 36.00 -40.23
C MET A 1 15.35 35.57 -39.73
N HIS A 2 14.74 34.57 -40.37
CA HIS A 2 13.32 34.27 -40.28
C HIS A 2 12.99 33.59 -38.95
N ILE A 3 11.96 34.10 -38.26
CA ILE A 3 11.33 33.48 -37.10
C ILE A 3 10.52 32.29 -37.63
N ALA A 4 11.00 31.08 -37.36
CA ALA A 4 10.28 29.84 -37.66
C ALA A 4 9.42 29.45 -36.44
N LEU A 5 8.13 29.69 -36.60
CA LEU A 5 7.01 29.24 -35.80
C LEU A 5 6.74 27.73 -36.05
N CYS A 6 6.12 27.06 -35.07
CA CYS A 6 5.42 25.77 -35.17
C CYS A 6 6.31 24.51 -35.31
N CYS A 7 6.12 23.40 -34.58
CA CYS A 7 5.02 22.90 -33.74
C CYS A 7 5.63 22.10 -32.58
N ALA A 8 5.30 22.43 -31.34
CA ALA A 8 5.52 21.50 -30.24
C ALA A 8 4.48 20.37 -30.39
N VAL A 9 4.93 19.21 -30.84
CA VAL A 9 4.13 17.99 -30.79
C VAL A 9 4.03 17.59 -29.32
N ILE A 10 2.90 17.92 -28.68
CA ILE A 10 2.58 17.39 -27.36
C ILE A 10 2.30 15.90 -27.58
N ALA A 11 3.31 15.06 -27.33
CA ALA A 11 3.12 13.63 -27.22
C ALA A 11 2.23 13.40 -25.99
N VAL A 12 0.94 13.13 -26.23
CA VAL A 12 0.01 12.67 -25.21
C VAL A 12 0.52 11.30 -24.79
N LEU A 13 1.23 11.24 -23.65
CA LEU A 13 1.58 9.98 -23.01
C LEU A 13 0.26 9.30 -22.63
N ASN A 14 -0.12 8.31 -23.41
CA ASN A 14 -1.21 7.40 -23.07
C ASN A 14 -0.69 6.56 -21.90
N PHE A 15 -0.94 6.99 -20.67
CA PHE A 15 -0.80 6.13 -19.51
C PHE A 15 -1.96 5.12 -19.58
N PRO A 16 -1.71 3.82 -19.77
CA PRO A 16 -2.75 2.83 -19.52
C PRO A 16 -3.01 2.80 -18.01
N GLY A 17 -3.86 3.72 -17.54
CA GLY A 17 -4.46 3.66 -16.22
C GLY A 17 -5.61 2.67 -16.25
N THR A 18 -5.32 1.40 -15.97
CA THR A 18 -6.31 0.44 -15.45
C THR A 18 -5.62 -0.56 -14.56
N ALA A 19 -5.33 -0.13 -13.32
CA ALA A 19 -5.12 -1.04 -12.20
C ALA A 19 -6.44 -1.80 -11.97
N ASN A 20 -6.59 -2.95 -12.61
CA ASN A 20 -7.21 -4.08 -11.93
C ASN A 20 -6.04 -4.83 -11.28
N ALA A 21 -5.45 -4.21 -10.25
CA ALA A 21 -4.49 -4.91 -9.42
C ALA A 21 -5.27 -6.08 -8.82
N ASP A 22 -4.96 -7.30 -9.25
CA ASP A 22 -5.40 -8.46 -8.53
C ASP A 22 -4.79 -8.37 -7.14
N ASN A 23 -5.60 -7.91 -6.18
CA ASN A 23 -5.18 -7.74 -4.80
C ASN A 23 -4.82 -9.08 -4.13
N SER A 24 -4.94 -10.22 -4.83
CA SER A 24 -4.52 -11.53 -4.33
C SER A 24 -3.07 -11.55 -3.85
N GLN A 25 -2.16 -10.88 -4.57
CA GLN A 25 -0.76 -10.80 -4.16
C GLN A 25 -0.60 -10.03 -2.85
N GLY A 26 -1.19 -8.84 -2.76
CA GLY A 26 -1.17 -8.01 -1.55
C GLY A 26 -1.79 -8.73 -0.36
N LYS A 27 -2.94 -9.36 -0.59
CA LYS A 27 -3.63 -10.19 0.40
C LYS A 27 -2.74 -11.32 0.92
N ALA A 28 -2.14 -12.10 0.03
CA ALA A 28 -1.26 -13.21 0.42
C ALA A 28 -0.06 -12.73 1.23
N LEU A 29 0.52 -11.58 0.86
CA LEU A 29 1.63 -10.97 1.58
C LEU A 29 1.22 -10.57 3.00
N VAL A 30 0.10 -9.87 3.18
CA VAL A 30 -0.32 -9.45 4.52
C VAL A 30 -0.79 -10.60 5.39
N GLU A 31 -1.45 -11.61 4.83
CA GLU A 31 -1.86 -12.80 5.59
C GLU A 31 -0.64 -13.57 6.10
N ALA A 32 0.37 -13.76 5.26
CA ALA A 32 1.59 -14.48 5.62
C ALA A 32 2.47 -13.73 6.63
N ASN A 33 2.57 -12.40 6.52
CA ASN A 33 3.56 -11.62 7.27
C ASN A 33 2.95 -10.81 8.44
N CYS A 34 1.65 -10.49 8.38
CA CYS A 34 1.00 -9.58 9.34
C CYS A 34 -0.13 -10.27 10.12
N GLY A 35 -0.75 -11.32 9.55
CA GLY A 35 -1.95 -11.99 10.07
C GLY A 35 -1.77 -12.71 11.41
N ARG A 36 -0.52 -12.91 11.87
CA ARG A 36 -0.25 -13.41 13.22
C ARG A 36 -0.79 -12.47 14.30
N CYS A 37 -0.82 -11.17 14.03
CA CYS A 37 -1.20 -10.13 15.00
C CYS A 37 -2.40 -9.31 14.53
N HIS A 38 -2.40 -8.90 13.27
CA HIS A 38 -3.40 -7.98 12.71
C HIS A 38 -4.61 -8.70 12.13
N ALA A 39 -5.77 -8.07 12.23
CA ALA A 39 -6.91 -8.41 11.37
C ALA A 39 -6.61 -7.94 9.94
N THR A 40 -6.44 -8.87 9.01
CA THR A 40 -6.06 -8.62 7.60
C THR A 40 -7.24 -8.73 6.64
N GLY A 41 -8.42 -9.10 7.13
CA GLY A 41 -9.65 -9.22 6.35
C GLY A 41 -10.67 -8.12 6.64
N SER A 42 -11.82 -8.23 5.98
CA SER A 42 -12.93 -7.28 6.11
C SER A 42 -13.73 -7.45 7.41
N VAL A 43 -13.69 -8.62 8.06
CA VAL A 43 -14.58 -8.98 9.19
C VAL A 43 -13.88 -9.70 10.34
N ASP A 44 -12.60 -10.02 10.20
CA ASP A 44 -11.81 -10.72 11.21
C ASP A 44 -11.40 -9.81 12.37
N LYS A 45 -10.81 -10.41 13.41
CA LYS A 45 -10.35 -9.69 14.61
C LYS A 45 -8.85 -9.87 14.77
N SER A 46 -8.18 -8.80 15.19
CA SER A 46 -6.77 -8.86 15.57
C SER A 46 -6.64 -9.80 16.78
N SER A 47 -5.63 -10.66 16.71
CA SER A 47 -5.26 -11.57 17.81
C SER A 47 -4.46 -10.83 18.88
N HIS A 48 -3.72 -9.78 18.50
CA HIS A 48 -2.94 -8.94 19.40
C HIS A 48 -3.70 -7.64 19.73
N PRO A 49 -3.85 -7.25 21.01
CA PRO A 49 -4.67 -6.10 21.41
C PRO A 49 -4.16 -4.76 20.83
N ASP A 50 -2.85 -4.62 20.67
CA ASP A 50 -2.24 -3.40 20.11
C ASP A 50 -2.14 -3.43 18.58
N ALA A 51 -2.51 -4.53 17.93
CA ALA A 51 -2.49 -4.64 16.47
C ALA A 51 -3.81 -4.12 15.89
N PRO A 52 -3.84 -2.93 15.27
CA PRO A 52 -5.06 -2.45 14.62
C PRO A 52 -5.49 -3.34 13.47
N ALA A 53 -6.81 -3.43 13.24
CA ALA A 53 -7.35 -4.03 12.04
C ALA A 53 -7.03 -3.16 10.81
N PHE A 54 -6.60 -3.78 9.72
CA PHE A 54 -6.14 -3.05 8.53
C PHE A 54 -7.24 -2.19 7.89
N ARG A 55 -8.49 -2.66 7.93
CA ARG A 55 -9.68 -1.93 7.43
C ARG A 55 -9.95 -0.56 8.08
N THR A 56 -9.34 -0.26 9.22
CA THR A 56 -9.47 1.04 9.90
C THR A 56 -8.11 1.73 10.07
N LEU A 57 -7.05 1.20 9.46
CA LEU A 57 -5.69 1.66 9.69
C LEU A 57 -5.48 3.09 9.16
N SER A 58 -6.11 3.45 8.04
CA SER A 58 -5.97 4.76 7.42
C SER A 58 -6.53 5.92 8.25
N GLN A 59 -7.41 5.60 9.21
CA GLN A 59 -7.96 6.59 10.14
C GLN A 59 -6.89 7.17 11.08
N ARG A 60 -5.77 6.45 11.25
CA ARG A 60 -4.63 6.87 12.08
C ARG A 60 -3.36 7.08 11.28
N TYR A 61 -3.15 6.26 10.26
CA TYR A 61 -1.94 6.27 9.44
C TYR A 61 -2.35 6.37 7.97
N PRO A 62 -2.29 7.57 7.37
CA PRO A 62 -2.54 7.77 5.94
C PRO A 62 -1.79 6.75 5.07
N LEU A 63 -2.39 6.30 3.97
CA LEU A 63 -1.83 5.23 3.15
C LEU A 63 -0.45 5.59 2.56
N ASP A 64 -0.23 6.85 2.24
CA ASP A 64 1.07 7.39 1.79
C ASP A 64 2.14 7.30 2.89
N ALA A 65 1.79 7.63 4.13
CA ALA A 65 2.69 7.46 5.27
C ALA A 65 3.01 5.97 5.54
N LEU A 66 2.04 5.08 5.32
CA LEU A 66 2.28 3.63 5.40
C LEU A 66 3.22 3.15 4.28
N GLU A 67 3.03 3.64 3.05
CA GLU A 67 3.90 3.32 1.92
C GLU A 67 5.34 3.76 2.18
N GLU A 68 5.54 4.98 2.69
CA GLU A 68 6.84 5.51 3.10
C GLU A 68 7.48 4.64 4.18
N ALA A 69 6.72 4.28 5.23
CA ALA A 69 7.21 3.40 6.29
C ALA A 69 7.63 2.01 5.77
N PHE A 70 6.92 1.45 4.79
CA PHE A 70 7.35 0.21 4.15
C PHE A 70 8.61 0.38 3.30
N ALA A 71 8.75 1.52 2.61
CA ALA A 71 9.91 1.82 1.76
C ALA A 71 11.20 2.04 2.57
N GLU A 72 11.09 2.63 3.76
CA GLU A 72 12.21 2.81 4.69
C GLU A 72 12.52 1.53 5.50
N GLY A 73 11.62 0.57 5.49
CA GLY A 73 11.66 -0.64 6.31
C GLY A 73 10.78 -0.46 7.55
N ILE A 74 9.76 -1.33 7.66
CA ILE A 74 8.77 -1.17 8.71
C ILE A 74 9.31 -1.71 10.05
N SER A 75 9.51 -0.79 10.99
CA SER A 75 9.80 -1.09 12.39
C SER A 75 8.88 -0.19 13.21
N THR A 76 7.76 -0.74 13.69
CA THR A 76 6.76 0.07 14.40
C THR A 76 6.72 -0.26 15.88
N GLY A 77 6.52 0.80 16.68
CA GLY A 77 5.66 0.90 17.86
C GLY A 77 5.93 0.03 19.09
N HIS A 78 6.25 -1.25 18.94
CA HIS A 78 6.48 -2.18 20.03
C HIS A 78 7.42 -3.34 19.62
N PRO A 79 8.17 -3.94 20.56
CA PRO A 79 9.15 -4.98 20.26
C PRO A 79 8.59 -6.23 19.57
N ASP A 80 7.29 -6.49 19.72
CA ASP A 80 6.65 -7.70 19.19
C ASP A 80 6.31 -7.63 17.68
N MET A 81 6.41 -6.45 17.05
CA MET A 81 6.19 -6.32 15.61
C MET A 81 7.51 -6.62 14.89
N PRO A 82 7.59 -7.70 14.08
CA PRO A 82 8.82 -8.04 13.40
C PRO A 82 9.18 -6.98 12.35
N GLU A 83 10.47 -6.77 12.13
CA GLU A 83 10.94 -6.05 10.96
C GLU A 83 10.49 -6.78 9.70
N PHE A 84 10.03 -6.01 8.72
CA PHE A 84 9.63 -6.53 7.42
C PHE A 84 10.21 -5.68 6.30
N VAL A 85 10.85 -6.35 5.35
CA VAL A 85 11.43 -5.74 4.16
C VAL A 85 10.72 -6.31 2.94
N ALA A 86 10.14 -5.42 2.15
CA ALA A 86 9.46 -5.74 0.92
C ALA A 86 10.14 -5.05 -0.27
N THR A 87 10.06 -5.68 -1.43
CA THR A 87 10.42 -5.02 -2.69
C THR A 87 9.39 -3.94 -3.04
N PRO A 88 9.72 -2.92 -3.85
CA PRO A 88 8.78 -1.87 -4.22
C PRO A 88 7.44 -2.41 -4.80
N GLY A 89 7.50 -3.48 -5.60
CA GLY A 89 6.29 -4.11 -6.13
C GLY A 89 5.44 -4.81 -5.06
N GLN A 90 6.07 -5.39 -4.04
CA GLN A 90 5.35 -5.96 -2.89
C GLN A 90 4.73 -4.86 -2.02
N ILE A 91 5.42 -3.74 -1.83
CA ILE A 91 4.89 -2.59 -1.09
C ILE A 91 3.62 -2.07 -1.77
N ALA A 92 3.69 -1.81 -3.09
CA ALA A 92 2.53 -1.37 -3.85
C ALA A 92 1.35 -2.34 -3.72
N ALA A 93 1.58 -3.65 -3.88
CA ALA A 93 0.54 -4.65 -3.72
C ALA A 93 -0.07 -4.69 -2.31
N ILE A 94 0.76 -4.53 -1.27
CA ILE A 94 0.31 -4.47 0.13
C ILE A 94 -0.57 -3.23 0.36
N ILE A 95 -0.11 -2.06 -0.09
CA ILE A 95 -0.83 -0.80 0.06
C ILE A 95 -2.15 -0.83 -0.71
N ASP A 96 -2.16 -1.35 -1.94
CA ASP A 96 -3.39 -1.53 -2.73
C ASP A 96 -4.41 -2.42 -2.01
N TYR A 97 -3.95 -3.54 -1.44
CA TYR A 97 -4.84 -4.42 -0.68
C TYR A 97 -5.36 -3.75 0.61
N ILE A 98 -4.48 -3.15 1.43
CA ILE A 98 -4.89 -2.42 2.63
C ILE A 98 -5.87 -1.30 2.27
N GLY A 99 -5.61 -0.55 1.20
CA GLY A 99 -6.48 0.49 0.68
C GLY A 99 -7.86 -0.03 0.32
N SER A 100 -7.95 -1.22 -0.28
CA SER A 100 -9.23 -1.86 -0.64
C SER A 100 -10.08 -2.28 0.57
N LEU A 101 -9.50 -2.35 1.76
CA LEU A 101 -10.20 -2.71 2.99
C LEU A 101 -10.76 -1.50 3.76
N GLN A 102 -10.36 -0.27 3.42
CA GLN A 102 -10.63 0.88 4.29
C GLN A 102 -12.13 1.16 4.46
N GLN A 103 -12.52 1.39 5.71
CA GLN A 103 -13.87 1.74 6.13
C GLN A 103 -13.92 3.20 6.61
N PRO A 104 -15.06 3.89 6.42
CA PRO A 104 -15.25 5.26 6.91
C PRO A 104 -15.02 5.41 8.41
#